data_AF-C8PMV3-F1
#
_entry.id   AF-C8PMV3-F1
#
_cell.length_a   1.000
_cell.length_b   1.000
_cell.length_c   1.000
_cell.angle_alpha   90.00
_cell.angle_beta   90.00
_cell.angle_gamma   90.00
#
_symmetry.space_group_name_H-M   'P 1'
#
loop_
_entity.id
_entity.type
_entity.pdbx_description
1 polymer ?
#
loop_
_entity_poly.entity_id
_entity_poly.type
_entity_poly.pdbx_seq_one_letter_code
_entity_poly.pdbx_strand_id
1 'polypeptide(L)'
;MYSGIEYRILIFIVFQTTVILYVLWYAGKVKKDPRKSILYGEERTLIVPFKQEEAVITLRQKICLILFVFTIAMLLYGTTKLGWYINEIAAMYLMMMIITGIVAGYSTEKNMQNFY
;
A
#
# COMPACT_ATOMS: atom_id res chain seq x y z
N MET A 1 35.74 11.54 -4.89
CA MET A 1 35.06 10.23 -4.75
C MET A 1 33.54 10.40 -4.98
N TYR A 2 33.11 10.81 -6.18
CA TYR A 2 31.71 11.13 -6.51
C TYR A 2 31.03 10.15 -7.49
N SER A 3 31.73 9.10 -7.92
CA SER A 3 31.29 8.24 -9.03
C SER A 3 30.15 7.26 -8.70
N GLY A 4 29.67 7.18 -7.46
CA GLY A 4 28.62 6.21 -7.06
C GLY A 4 27.20 6.75 -7.12
N ILE A 5 27.00 8.05 -6.94
CA ILE A 5 25.67 8.69 -6.88
C ILE A 5 25.10 8.88 -8.28
N GLU A 6 25.91 9.29 -9.25
CA GLU A 6 25.48 9.47 -10.64
C GLU A 6 24.98 8.15 -11.24
N TYR A 7 25.70 7.04 -10.99
CA TYR A 7 25.26 5.71 -11.42
C TYR A 7 23.95 5.28 -10.75
N ARG A 8 23.78 5.54 -9.44
CA ARG A 8 22.54 5.24 -8.71
C ARG A 8 21.35 6.04 -9.24
N ILE A 9 21.55 7.31 -9.58
CA ILE A 9 20.49 8.16 -10.14
C ILE A 9 20.11 7.66 -11.54
N LEU A 10 21.09 7.35 -12.39
CA LEU A 10 20.84 6.81 -13.73
C LEU A 10 20.05 5.50 -13.68
N ILE A 11 20.49 4.52 -12.87
CA ILE A 11 19.77 3.24 -12.76
C ILE A 11 18.37 3.42 -12.16
N PHE A 12 18.22 4.30 -11.16
CA PHE A 12 16.92 4.58 -10.56
C PHE A 12 15.93 5.14 -11.59
N ILE A 13 16.36 6.13 -12.38
CA ILE A 13 15.53 6.72 -13.44
C ILE A 13 15.14 5.67 -14.48
N VAL A 14 16.11 4.88 -14.96
CA VAL A 14 15.85 3.85 -15.98
C VAL A 14 14.84 2.81 -15.49
N PHE A 15 15.02 2.27 -14.28
CA PHE A 15 14.08 1.30 -13.72
C PHE A 15 12.71 1.92 -13.47
N GLN A 16 12.66 3.11 -12.87
CA GLN A 16 11.40 3.79 -12.57
C GLN A 16 10.59 4.08 -13.84
N THR A 17 11.23 4.62 -14.88
CA THR A 17 10.58 4.88 -16.17
C THR A 17 10.13 3.59 -16.83
N THR A 18 10.95 2.52 -16.80
CA THR A 18 10.59 1.22 -17.38
C THR A 18 9.33 0.64 -16.72
N VAL A 19 9.26 0.69 -15.39
CA VAL A 19 8.08 0.20 -14.65
C VAL A 19 6.85 1.03 -14.99
N ILE A 20 6.96 2.37 -15.00
CA ILE A 20 5.84 3.25 -15.34
C ILE A 20 5.33 2.96 -16.75
N LEU A 21 6.23 2.87 -17.73
CA LEU A 21 5.87 2.54 -19.11
C LEU A 21 5.24 1.16 -19.22
N TYR A 22 5.77 0.15 -18.52
CA TYR A 22 5.21 -1.20 -18.49
C TYR A 22 3.79 -1.19 -17.91
N VAL A 23 3.56 -0.50 -16.80
CA VAL A 23 2.23 -0.38 -16.17
C VAL A 23 1.26 0.34 -17.09
N LEU A 24 1.66 1.45 -17.71
CA LEU A 24 0.81 2.19 -18.64
C LEU A 24 0.50 1.40 -19.91
N TRP A 25 1.49 0.69 -20.44
CA TRP A 25 1.32 -0.20 -21.58
C TRP A 25 0.40 -1.38 -21.24
N TYR A 26 0.59 -2.01 -20.08
CA TYR A 26 -0.25 -3.10 -19.60
C TYR A 26 -1.68 -2.63 -19.36
N ALA A 27 -1.88 -1.51 -18.66
CA ALA A 27 -3.20 -0.91 -18.44
C ALA A 27 -3.88 -0.53 -19.76
N GLY A 28 -3.13 0.03 -20.72
CA GLY A 28 -3.62 0.34 -22.06
C GLY A 28 -3.99 -0.91 -22.87
N LYS A 29 -3.24 -2.00 -22.71
CA LYS A 29 -3.49 -3.30 -23.34
C LYS A 29 -4.74 -3.97 -22.76
N VAL A 30 -4.91 -3.94 -21.44
CA VAL A 30 -6.13 -4.41 -20.74
C VAL A 30 -7.35 -3.57 -21.13
N LYS A 31 -7.17 -2.25 -21.36
CA LYS A 31 -8.24 -1.35 -21.80
C LYS A 31 -8.63 -1.52 -23.28
N LYS A 32 -7.70 -1.88 -24.16
CA LYS A 32 -7.93 -2.03 -25.61
C LYS A 32 -8.45 -3.40 -26.03
N ASP A 33 -8.06 -4.48 -25.35
CA ASP A 33 -8.51 -5.85 -25.65
C ASP A 33 -9.01 -6.57 -24.39
N PRO A 34 -10.32 -6.48 -24.06
CA PRO A 34 -10.95 -7.21 -22.96
C PRO A 34 -10.92 -8.74 -23.14
N ARG A 35 -10.52 -9.24 -24.33
CA ARG A 35 -10.57 -10.66 -24.71
C ARG A 35 -9.33 -11.48 -24.34
N LYS A 36 -8.25 -10.86 -23.84
CA LYS A 36 -7.07 -11.55 -23.29
C LYS A 36 -7.06 -11.61 -21.77
N SER A 37 -8.14 -11.15 -21.14
CA SER A 37 -8.38 -11.41 -19.72
C SER A 37 -8.75 -12.88 -19.55
N ILE A 38 -8.22 -13.53 -18.50
CA ILE A 38 -8.63 -14.87 -18.05
C ILE A 38 -10.14 -14.92 -17.71
N LEU A 39 -10.79 -13.75 -17.63
CA LEU A 39 -12.23 -13.54 -17.47
C LEU A 39 -13.02 -13.52 -18.79
N TYR A 40 -12.49 -14.07 -19.88
CA TYR A 40 -13.25 -14.18 -21.13
C TYR A 40 -14.16 -15.41 -21.10
N GLY A 41 -15.33 -15.25 -20.48
CA GLY A 41 -16.35 -16.30 -20.43
C GLY A 41 -17.28 -16.25 -19.24
N GLU A 42 -16.97 -15.51 -18.18
CA GLU A 42 -17.95 -15.26 -17.13
C GLU A 42 -18.84 -14.08 -17.54
N GLU A 43 -20.12 -14.39 -17.61
CA GLU A 43 -21.21 -13.46 -17.77
C GLU A 43 -21.02 -12.24 -16.88
N ARG A 44 -21.52 -11.11 -17.36
CA ARG A 44 -21.50 -9.83 -16.66
C ARG A 44 -22.34 -9.87 -15.37
N THR A 45 -21.86 -10.52 -14.34
CA THR A 45 -22.27 -10.36 -12.93
C THR A 45 -21.32 -9.42 -12.17
N LEU A 46 -20.35 -8.80 -12.86
CA LEU A 46 -19.45 -7.77 -12.32
C LEU A 46 -19.96 -6.34 -12.54
N ILE A 47 -21.25 -6.17 -12.85
CA ILE A 47 -21.96 -4.96 -12.42
C ILE A 47 -22.58 -5.31 -11.06
N VAL A 48 -21.72 -5.65 -10.09
CA VAL A 48 -22.07 -5.34 -8.71
C VAL A 48 -22.30 -3.83 -8.80
N PRO A 49 -23.52 -3.31 -8.59
CA PRO A 49 -23.67 -1.88 -8.49
C PRO A 49 -22.59 -1.46 -7.49
N PHE A 50 -21.81 -0.44 -7.81
CA PHE A 50 -21.08 0.30 -6.80
C PHE A 50 -22.16 0.82 -5.85
N LYS A 51 -22.66 -0.06 -4.99
CA LYS A 51 -23.30 0.24 -3.76
C LYS A 51 -22.11 0.84 -3.03
N GLN A 52 -21.99 2.16 -3.17
CA GLN A 52 -21.55 2.98 -2.06
C GLN A 52 -22.51 2.62 -0.92
N GLU A 53 -22.34 1.44 -0.33
CA GLU A 53 -22.43 1.34 1.09
C GLU A 53 -21.42 2.38 1.51
N GLU A 54 -21.91 3.52 2.01
CA GLU A 54 -21.10 4.52 2.66
C GLU A 54 -20.04 3.73 3.40
N ALA A 55 -18.79 3.81 2.95
CA ALA A 55 -17.73 3.02 3.53
C ALA A 55 -17.53 3.64 4.90
N VAL A 56 -18.35 3.18 5.86
CA VAL A 56 -18.36 3.67 7.22
C VAL A 56 -16.99 3.30 7.71
N ILE A 57 -16.11 4.31 7.75
CA ILE A 57 -14.73 4.13 8.13
C ILE A 57 -14.77 3.41 9.45
N THR A 58 -14.43 2.13 9.43
CA THR A 58 -14.53 1.32 10.63
C THR A 58 -13.55 1.91 11.63
N LEU A 59 -13.91 1.90 12.90
CA LEU A 59 -13.08 2.46 13.97
C LEU A 59 -11.64 1.91 13.90
N ARG A 60 -11.48 0.67 13.42
CA ARG A 60 -10.21 0.00 13.14
C ARG A 60 -9.42 0.61 11.98
N GLN A 61 -10.08 0.89 10.84
CA GLN A 61 -9.45 1.59 9.72
C GLN A 61 -8.99 2.99 10.14
N LYS A 62 -9.78 3.69 10.97
CA LYS A 62 -9.39 4.98 11.53
C LYS A 62 -8.15 4.87 12.43
N ILE A 63 -8.07 3.85 13.30
CA ILE A 63 -6.88 3.60 14.13
C ILE A 63 -5.66 3.25 13.27
N CYS A 64 -5.82 2.38 12.26
CA CYS A 64 -4.74 2.02 11.35
C CYS A 64 -4.21 3.24 10.57
N LEU A 65 -5.12 4.12 10.11
CA LEU A 65 -4.77 5.38 9.47
C LEU A 65 -3.98 6.30 10.41
N ILE A 66 -4.41 6.42 11.67
CA ILE A 66 -3.73 7.22 12.69
C ILE A 66 -2.33 6.65 12.97
N LEU A 67 -2.19 5.33 13.14
CA LEU A 67 -0.90 4.68 13.37
C LEU A 67 0.05 4.87 12.18
N PHE A 68 -0.48 4.82 10.95
CA PHE A 68 0.31 5.06 9.75
C PHE A 68 0.88 6.48 9.70
N VAL A 69 0.01 7.48 9.89
CA VAL A 69 0.42 8.90 9.93
C VAL A 69 1.38 9.15 11.08
N PHE A 70 1.12 8.56 12.25
CA PHE A 70 1.98 8.65 13.42
C PHE A 70 3.38 8.08 13.16
N THR A 71 3.46 6.92 12.51
CA THR A 71 4.75 6.29 12.15
C THR A 71 5.58 7.21 11.25
N ILE A 72 4.95 7.87 10.27
CA ILE A 72 5.61 8.83 9.38
C ILE A 72 6.10 10.06 10.18
N ALA A 73 5.26 10.62 11.04
CA ALA A 73 5.62 11.78 11.86
C ALA A 73 6.80 11.46 12.80
N MET A 74 6.77 10.30 13.45
CA MET A 74 7.84 9.83 14.33
C MET A 74 9.14 9.57 13.55
N LEU A 75 9.06 9.01 12.35
CA LEU A 75 10.22 8.84 11.46
C LEU A 75 10.85 10.19 11.09
N LEU A 76 10.05 11.16 10.66
CA LEU A 76 10.53 12.50 10.30
C LEU A 76 11.18 13.19 11.51
N TYR A 77 10.57 13.11 12.68
CA TYR A 77 11.13 13.69 13.90
C TYR A 77 12.42 12.99 14.34
N GLY A 78 12.44 11.65 14.33
CA GLY A 78 13.59 10.84 14.72
C GLY A 78 14.81 11.09 13.83
N THR A 79 14.59 11.15 12.51
CA THR A 79 15.66 11.41 11.53
C THR A 79 16.17 12.85 11.58
N THR A 80 15.29 13.84 11.80
CA THR A 80 15.67 15.26 11.72
C THR A 80 16.18 15.87 13.03
N LYS A 81 15.67 15.43 14.19
CA LYS A 81 16.01 16.03 15.49
C LYS A 81 16.88 15.13 16.37
N LEU A 82 16.68 13.82 16.32
CA LEU A 82 17.43 12.86 17.13
C LEU A 82 18.62 12.24 16.38
N GLY A 83 18.74 12.48 15.07
CA GLY A 83 19.82 11.93 14.25
C GLY A 83 19.79 10.40 14.17
N TRP A 84 18.60 9.80 14.31
CA TRP A 84 18.43 8.34 14.27
C TRP A 84 19.01 7.76 12.99
N TYR A 85 19.87 6.75 13.16
CA TYR A 85 20.50 6.04 12.07
C TYR A 85 19.69 4.77 11.77
N ILE A 86 20.24 3.90 10.92
CA ILE A 86 19.51 2.74 10.41
C ILE A 86 19.04 1.78 11.50
N ASN A 87 19.79 1.67 12.61
CA ASN A 87 19.47 0.75 13.70
C ASN A 87 18.25 1.22 14.50
N GLU A 88 18.18 2.51 14.82
CA GLU A 88 17.07 3.11 15.57
C GLU A 88 15.79 3.13 14.73
N ILE A 89 15.92 3.44 13.43
CA ILE A 89 14.80 3.38 12.48
C ILE A 89 14.29 1.94 12.36
N ALA A 90 15.17 0.95 12.24
CA ALA A 90 14.78 -0.46 12.16
C ALA A 90 14.06 -0.93 13.43
N ALA A 91 14.58 -0.58 14.61
CA ALA A 91 13.93 -0.89 15.89
C ALA A 91 12.54 -0.24 16.02
N MET A 92 12.39 1.02 15.58
CA MET A 92 11.10 1.70 15.56
C MET A 92 10.09 0.99 14.66
N TYR A 93 10.49 0.60 13.44
CA TYR A 93 9.61 -0.13 12.52
C TYR A 93 9.20 -1.50 13.07
N LEU A 94 10.13 -2.23 13.69
CA LEU A 94 9.81 -3.50 14.34
C LEU A 94 8.81 -3.32 15.48
N MET A 95 9.01 -2.31 16.33
CA MET A 95 8.09 -2.01 17.42
C MET A 95 6.70 -1.64 16.90
N MET A 96 6.63 -0.77 15.88
CA MET A 96 5.37 -0.38 15.25
C MET A 96 4.68 -1.54 14.53
N MET A 97 5.43 -2.47 13.93
CA MET A 97 4.87 -3.71 13.34
C MET A 97 4.17 -4.56 14.39
N ILE A 98 4.76 -4.74 15.57
CA ILE A 98 4.15 -5.51 16.66
C ILE A 98 2.87 -4.81 17.16
N ILE A 99 2.95 -3.50 17.42
CA ILE A 99 1.82 -2.70 17.91
C ILE A 99 0.66 -2.73 16.90
N THR A 100 0.96 -2.46 15.62
CA THR A 100 -0.05 -2.48 14.56
C THR A 100 -0.60 -3.88 14.34
N GLY A 101 0.21 -4.93 14.46
CA GLY A 101 -0.24 -6.33 14.37
C GLY A 101 -1.24 -6.71 15.47
N ILE A 102 -1.00 -6.28 16.71
CA ILE A 102 -1.94 -6.48 17.83
C ILE A 102 -3.22 -5.68 17.61
N VAL A 103 -3.12 -4.41 17.21
CA VAL A 103 -4.26 -3.52 16.98
C VAL A 103 -5.10 -3.97 15.78
N ALA A 104 -4.45 -4.47 14.73
CA ALA A 104 -5.09 -5.03 13.54
C ALA A 104 -5.74 -6.38 13.82
N GLY A 105 -5.43 -7.01 14.97
CA GLY A 105 -6.00 -8.26 15.47
C GLY A 105 -7.41 -8.47 14.94
N TYR A 106 -7.51 -9.39 13.98
CA TYR A 106 -8.73 -9.71 13.27
C TYR A 106 -9.76 -10.20 14.30
N SER A 107 -10.61 -9.29 14.77
CA SER A 107 -11.86 -9.69 15.41
C SER A 107 -12.77 -10.11 14.27
N THR A 108 -12.59 -11.36 13.88
CA THR A 108 -13.37 -12.10 12.88
C THR A 108 -14.82 -12.29 13.29
N GLU A 109 -15.23 -11.88 14.50
CA GLU A 109 -16.56 -12.22 15.02
C GLU A 109 -17.69 -11.37 14.44
N LYS A 110 -17.44 -10.12 14.01
CA LYS A 110 -18.56 -9.22 13.69
C LYS A 110 -19.00 -9.22 12.22
N ASN A 111 -18.15 -9.69 11.30
CA ASN A 111 -18.50 -9.73 9.88
C ASN A 111 -19.18 -11.05 9.44
N MET A 112 -19.21 -12.07 10.30
CA MET A 112 -19.85 -13.36 9.99
C MET A 112 -21.35 -13.43 10.34
N GLN A 113 -21.89 -12.47 11.10
CA GLN A 113 -23.33 -12.43 11.43
C GLN A 113 -24.21 -11.74 10.38
N ASN A 114 -23.61 -11.04 9.40
CA ASN A 114 -24.37 -10.35 8.33
C ASN A 114 -24.54 -11.18 7.05
N PHE A 115 -24.13 -12.46 7.06
CA PHE A 115 -24.23 -13.39 5.93
C PHE A 115 -25.19 -14.56 6.18
N TYR A 116 -26.03 -14.48 7.22
CA TYR A 116 -27.18 -15.37 7.42
C TYR A 116 -28.48 -14.56 7.36
#